data_AF-A0A5E6PFJ9-F1
#
_entry.id   AF-A0A5E6PFJ9-F1
#
_cell.length_a   1.000
_cell.length_b   1.000
_cell.length_c   1.000
_cell.angle_alpha   90.00
_cell.angle_beta   90.00
_cell.angle_gamma   90.00
#
_symmetry.space_group_name_H-M   'P 1'
#
loop_
_entity.id
_entity.type
_entity.pdbx_description
1 polymer ?
#
loop_
_entity_poly.entity_id
_entity_poly.type
_entity_poly.pdbx_seq_one_letter_code
_entity_poly.pdbx_strand_id
1 'polypeptide(L)' 'MIKLPAPDPVEYRWAVYCRGDLFGLAVTELPPIALYRDEDSAIAHGQLMWPSAYTVIDLHGEDSPCGNRN' A
#
# COMPACT_ATOMS: atom_id res chain seq x y z
N MET A 1 -23.15 -22.46 -2.07
CA MET A 1 -22.51 -21.13 -2.15
C MET A 1 -21.34 -21.13 -1.19
N ILE A 2 -20.10 -21.10 -1.68
CA ILE A 2 -18.90 -21.12 -0.83
C ILE A 2 -18.71 -19.70 -0.28
N LYS A 3 -18.62 -19.55 1.04
CA LYS A 3 -18.33 -18.28 1.70
C LYS A 3 -16.83 -18.24 2.02
N LEU A 4 -16.11 -17.30 1.43
CA LEU A 4 -14.71 -17.06 1.79
C LEU A 4 -14.65 -16.39 3.16
N PRO A 5 -13.66 -16.74 4.00
CA PRO A 5 -13.43 -16.03 5.25
C PRO A 5 -13.10 -14.56 4.96
N ALA A 6 -13.47 -13.69 5.90
CA ALA A 6 -13.02 -12.30 5.84
C ALA A 6 -11.48 -12.27 5.94
N PRO A 7 -10.79 -11.47 5.12
CA PRO A 7 -9.34 -11.34 5.23
C PRO A 7 -8.97 -10.73 6.60
N ASP A 8 -7.94 -11.27 7.24
CA ASP A 8 -7.39 -10.71 8.46
C ASP A 8 -6.43 -9.55 8.10
N PRO A 9 -6.71 -8.30 8.50
CA PRO A 9 -5.87 -7.15 8.17
C PRO A 9 -4.42 -7.29 8.65
N VAL A 10 -4.19 -8.04 9.73
CA VAL A 10 -2.84 -8.24 10.32
C VAL A 10 -1.93 -9.01 9.38
N GLU A 11 -2.48 -9.79 8.45
CA GLU A 11 -1.69 -10.52 7.46
C GLU A 11 -1.11 -9.60 6.38
N TYR A 12 -1.60 -8.37 6.24
CA TYR A 12 -1.26 -7.46 5.16
C TYR A 12 -0.31 -6.36 5.63
N ARG A 13 0.98 -6.67 5.53
CA ARG A 13 2.06 -5.80 5.98
C ARG A 13 2.36 -4.65 5.03
N TRP A 14 2.14 -4.80 3.73
CA TRP A 14 2.62 -3.85 2.72
C TRP A 14 1.47 -3.12 2.04
N ALA A 15 1.61 -1.81 1.90
CA ALA A 15 0.61 -0.95 1.26
C ALA A 15 1.18 -0.26 0.03
N VAL A 16 0.45 -0.32 -1.09
CA VAL A 16 0.82 0.37 -2.34
C VAL A 16 0.05 1.68 -2.45
N TYR A 17 0.78 2.78 -2.61
CA TYR A 17 0.24 4.11 -2.85
C TYR A 17 0.60 4.58 -4.26
N CYS A 18 -0.37 5.22 -4.92
CA CYS A 18 -0.10 5.98 -6.14
C CYS A 18 0.46 7.35 -5.76
N ARG A 19 1.61 7.73 -6.35
CA ARG A 19 2.26 9.02 -6.12
C ARG A 19 1.85 10.01 -7.19
N GLY A 20 0.57 10.40 -7.17
CA GLY A 20 -0.01 11.39 -8.09
C GLY A 20 0.68 12.76 -8.01
N ASP A 21 1.26 13.08 -6.85
CA ASP A 21 2.07 14.27 -6.60
C ASP A 21 3.30 14.35 -7.53
N LEU A 22 3.87 13.22 -7.93
CA LEU A 22 4.99 13.19 -8.89
C LEU A 22 4.57 13.61 -10.31
N PHE A 23 3.26 13.59 -10.60
CA PHE A 23 2.69 14.13 -11.83
C PHE A 23 2.18 15.57 -11.68
N GLY A 24 2.46 16.24 -10.56
CA GLY A 24 1.97 17.58 -10.27
C GLY A 24 0.47 17.63 -9.98
N LEU A 25 -0.15 16.49 -9.70
CA LEU A 25 -1.54 16.46 -9.25
C LEU A 25 -1.59 16.91 -7.80
N ALA A 26 -2.43 17.90 -7.50
CA ALA A 26 -2.67 18.37 -6.14
C ALA A 26 -3.54 17.36 -5.38
N VAL A 27 -2.96 16.21 -5.04
CA VAL A 27 -3.60 15.21 -4.19
C VAL A 27 -2.73 14.99 -2.97
N THR A 28 -3.21 15.46 -1.83
CA THR A 28 -2.38 15.52 -0.63
C THR A 28 -2.43 14.25 0.20
N GLU A 29 -3.50 13.47 0.17
CA GLU A 29 -3.63 12.25 0.98
C GLU A 29 -4.56 11.24 0.29
N LEU A 30 -4.00 10.21 -0.36
CA LEU A 30 -4.77 9.09 -0.89
C LEU A 30 -4.67 7.88 0.04
N PRO A 31 -5.78 7.15 0.24
CA PRO A 31 -5.69 5.83 0.85
C PRO A 31 -4.83 4.91 -0.04
N PRO A 32 -4.26 3.83 0.53
CA PRO A 32 -3.55 2.85 -0.27
C PRO A 32 -4.49 2.24 -1.31
N ILE A 33 -3.96 2.03 -2.51
CA ILE A 33 -4.67 1.40 -3.63
C ILE A 33 -4.92 -0.08 -3.31
N ALA A 34 -3.93 -0.73 -2.68
CA ALA A 34 -3.94 -2.16 -2.41
C ALA A 34 -3.03 -2.51 -1.22
N LEU A 35 -3.35 -3.63 -0.58
CA LEU A 35 -2.61 -4.21 0.53
C LEU A 35 -2.08 -5.61 0.15
N TYR A 36 -0.88 -5.93 0.63
CA TYR A 36 -0.15 -7.15 0.31
C TYR A 36 0.47 -7.77 1.56
N ARG A 37 0.61 -9.10 1.55
CA ARG A 37 1.34 -9.82 2.60
C ARG A 37 2.85 -9.74 2.37
N ASP A 38 3.27 -9.80 1.12
CA ASP A 38 4.66 -9.78 0.69
C ASP A 38 5.02 -8.49 -0.06
N GLU A 39 6.27 -8.05 0.10
CA GLU A 39 6.78 -6.81 -0.49
C GLU A 39 6.91 -6.91 -2.02
N ASP A 40 7.40 -8.06 -2.52
CA ASP A 40 7.66 -8.28 -3.93
C ASP A 40 6.40 -8.15 -4.79
N SER A 41 5.25 -8.67 -4.33
CA SER A 41 3.97 -8.50 -5.01
C SER A 41 3.48 -7.06 -4.98
N ALA A 42 3.69 -6.34 -3.88
CA ALA A 42 3.36 -4.93 -3.78
C ALA A 42 4.18 -4.09 -4.77
N ILE A 43 5.50 -4.36 -4.84
CA ILE A 43 6.42 -3.75 -5.79
C ILE A 43 6.02 -4.08 -7.22
N ALA A 44 5.78 -5.35 -7.53
CA ALA A 44 5.42 -5.79 -8.88
C ALA A 44 4.13 -5.13 -9.37
N HIS A 45 3.12 -5.00 -8.51
CA HIS A 45 1.87 -4.31 -8.85
C HIS A 45 2.11 -2.81 -9.07
N GLY A 46 2.82 -2.15 -8.14
CA GLY A 46 3.14 -0.73 -8.27
C GLY A 46 3.93 -0.42 -9.54
N GLN A 47 4.93 -1.24 -9.87
CA GLN A 47 5.72 -1.14 -11.10
C GLN A 47 4.88 -1.34 -12.35
N LEU A 48 3.94 -2.29 -12.35
CA LEU A 48 3.07 -2.54 -13.50
C LEU A 48 2.13 -1.37 -13.79
N MET A 49 1.59 -0.74 -12.73
CA MET A 49 0.57 0.31 -12.86
C MET A 49 1.18 1.70 -13.02
N TRP A 50 2.23 2.00 -12.25
CA TRP A 50 2.87 3.32 -12.19
C TRP A 50 4.40 3.16 -12.12
N PRO A 51 5.08 2.76 -13.21
CA PRO A 51 6.51 2.42 -13.21
C PRO A 51 7.44 3.47 -12.56
N SER A 52 7.05 4.74 -12.59
CA SER A 52 7.81 5.86 -12.03
C SER A 52 7.07 6.65 -10.94
N ALA A 53 5.91 6.19 -10.47
CA ALA A 53 5.04 6.98 -9.60
C ALA A 53 4.21 6.14 -8.62
N TYR A 54 4.88 5.29 -7.86
CA TYR A 54 4.28 4.58 -6.74
C TYR A 54 5.21 4.56 -5.51
N THR A 55 4.66 4.13 -4.40
CA THR A 55 5.40 3.89 -3.16
C THR A 55 4.82 2.66 -2.49
N VAL A 56 5.69 1.84 -1.92
CA VAL A 56 5.33 0.69 -1.09
C VAL A 56 5.76 1.02 0.33
N ILE A 57 4.85 0.88 1.29
CA ILE A 57 5.10 1.19 2.71
C ILE A 57 4.89 -0.08 3.53
N ASP A 58 5.83 -0.36 4.42
CA ASP A 58 5.65 -1.33 5.51
C ASP A 58 4.73 -0.72 6.58
N LEU A 59 3.55 -1.30 6.76
CA LEU A 59 2.55 -0.89 7.74
C LEU A 59 2.86 -1.38 9.16
N HIS A 60 3.80 -2.30 9.32
CA HIS A 60 4.20 -2.84 10.63
C HIS A 60 5.65 -2.46 11.02
N GLY A 61 6.35 -1.72 10.16
CA GLY A 61 7.70 -1.21 10.41
C GLY A 61 7.72 -0.02 11.37
N GLU A 62 8.92 0.41 11.77
CA GLU A 62 9.11 1.50 12.73
C GLU A 62 8.60 2.87 12.18
N ASP A 63 8.61 3.05 10.85
CA ASP A 63 8.13 4.23 10.13
C ASP A 63 6.68 4.10 9.63
N SER A 64 5.89 3.18 10.20
CA SER A 64 4.51 2.95 9.75
C SER A 64 3.68 4.23 9.90
N PRO A 65 3.02 4.73 8.84
CA PRO A 65 2.19 5.93 8.92
C PRO A 65 0.96 5.72 9.82
N CYS A 66 0.59 4.46 10.07
CA CYS A 66 -0.48 4.04 10.99
C CYS A 66 0.05 3.50 12.33
N GLY A 67 1.38 3.40 12.48
CA GLY A 67 2.02 2.98 13.73
C GLY A 67 1.75 4.05 14.77
N ASN A 68 1.24 3.63 15.92
CA ASN A 68 0.94 4.49 17.06
C ASN A 68 2.06 5.54 17.27
N ARG A 69 1.82 6.77 16.83
CA ARG A 69 2.55 7.95 17.32
C ARG A 69 2.13 8.10 18.78
N ASN A 70 2.88 7.45 19.67
CA ASN A 70 2.84 7.77 21.10
C ASN A 70 3.29 9.22 21.32
#